data_AF-A0A7V0NNP5-F1
#
_entry.id   AF-A0A7V0NNP5-F1
#
_cell.length_a   1.000
_cell.length_b   1.000
_cell.length_c   1.000
_cell.angle_alpha   90.00
_cell.angle_beta   90.00
_cell.angle_gamma   90.00
#
_symmetry.space_group_name_H-M   'P 1'
#
loop_
_entity.id
_entity.type
_entity.pdbx_description
1 polymer ?
#
loop_
_entity_poly.entity_id
_entity_poly.type
_entity_poly.pdbx_seq_one_letter_code
_entity_poly.pdbx_strand_id
1 'polypeptide(L)'
;MVVVALSSLAVVAGIWLGLRSPEPVPVVVETLGAGEDEAGSRDRTPRGPIRSLVHVSGAVAEPGLVVLAEGDRVADAIARAGGVLAFADLSAINLADSVS
;
A
#
# COMPACT_ATOMS: atom_id res chain seq x y z
N MET A 1 -46.87 2.87 -8.70
CA MET A 1 -46.03 1.87 -9.40
C MET A 1 -44.96 2.51 -10.27
N VAL A 2 -45.29 3.43 -11.18
CA VAL A 2 -44.32 4.03 -12.13
C VAL A 2 -43.15 4.75 -11.45
N VAL A 3 -43.39 5.49 -10.35
CA VAL A 3 -42.34 6.23 -9.62
C VAL A 3 -41.35 5.30 -8.91
N VAL A 4 -41.82 4.16 -8.38
CA VAL A 4 -40.97 3.16 -7.70
C VAL A 4 -40.11 2.39 -8.71
N ALA A 5 -40.65 2.15 -9.92
CA ALA A 5 -39.87 1.52 -10.99
C ALA A 5 -38.71 2.43 -11.46
N LEU A 6 -38.95 3.73 -11.61
CA LEU A 6 -37.93 4.70 -12.02
C LEU A 6 -36.80 4.85 -10.99
N SER A 7 -37.13 4.86 -9.69
CA SER A 7 -36.10 4.96 -8.65
C SER A 7 -35.22 3.71 -8.58
N SER A 8 -35.80 2.51 -8.72
CA SER A 8 -35.04 1.26 -8.75
C SER A 8 -34.07 1.19 -9.93
N LEU A 9 -34.49 1.68 -11.11
CA LEU A 9 -33.64 1.72 -12.30
C LEU A 9 -32.46 2.69 -12.13
N ALA A 10 -32.69 3.85 -11.51
CA ALA A 10 -31.64 4.83 -11.25
C ALA A 10 -30.58 4.30 -10.26
N VAL A 11 -31.01 3.58 -9.22
CA VAL A 11 -30.09 2.98 -8.23
C VAL A 11 -29.25 1.88 -8.87
N VAL A 12 -29.87 0.99 -9.67
CA VAL A 12 -29.14 -0.07 -10.38
C VAL A 12 -28.17 0.52 -11.41
N ALA A 13 -28.57 1.55 -12.15
CA ALA A 13 -27.69 2.24 -13.09
C ALA A 13 -26.51 2.93 -12.41
N GLY A 14 -26.74 3.57 -11.25
CA GLY A 14 -25.69 4.21 -10.45
C GLY A 14 -24.68 3.19 -9.90
N ILE A 15 -25.16 2.05 -9.38
CA ILE A 15 -24.31 0.96 -8.91
C ILE A 15 -23.52 0.35 -10.08
N TRP A 16 -24.17 0.11 -11.21
CA TRP A 16 -23.53 -0.49 -12.38
C TRP A 16 -22.51 0.44 -13.04
N LEU A 17 -22.73 1.77 -13.00
CA LEU A 17 -21.79 2.75 -13.51
C LEU A 17 -20.62 3.00 -12.54
N GLY A 18 -20.87 2.99 -11.23
CA GLY A 18 -19.84 3.17 -10.21
C GLY A 18 -18.92 1.96 -10.02
N LEU A 19 -19.38 0.76 -10.38
CA LEU A 19 -18.60 -0.48 -10.29
C LEU A 19 -17.85 -0.85 -11.59
N ARG A 20 -17.85 0.01 -12.62
CA ARG A 20 -17.00 -0.23 -13.79
C ARG A 20 -15.54 0.02 -13.43
N SER A 21 -14.83 -1.05 -13.08
CA SER A 21 -13.38 -1.02 -12.88
C SER A 21 -12.69 -0.53 -14.16
N PRO A 22 -11.73 0.41 -14.06
CA PRO A 22 -10.91 0.79 -15.21
C PRO A 22 -10.17 -0.46 -15.71
N GLU A 23 -10.25 -0.72 -17.01
CA GLU A 23 -9.49 -1.79 -17.67
C GLU A 23 -8.02 -1.67 -17.27
N PRO A 24 -7.40 -2.73 -16.74
CA PRO A 24 -6.00 -2.70 -16.34
C PRO A 24 -5.17 -2.43 -17.59
N VAL A 25 -4.61 -1.23 -17.69
CA VAL A 25 -3.71 -0.85 -18.78
C VAL A 25 -2.53 -1.83 -18.74
N PRO A 26 -2.25 -2.59 -19.80
CA PRO A 26 -1.14 -3.53 -19.81
C PRO A 26 0.15 -2.72 -19.69
N VAL A 27 0.78 -2.79 -18.51
CA VAL A 27 2.12 -2.26 -18.29
C VAL A 27 3.05 -3.17 -19.07
N VAL A 28 3.54 -2.68 -20.22
CA VAL A 28 4.59 -3.35 -20.99
C VAL A 28 5.86 -3.26 -20.14
N VAL A 29 6.20 -4.37 -19.48
CA VAL A 29 7.50 -4.53 -18.83
C VAL A 29 8.51 -4.79 -19.95
N GLU A 30 9.03 -3.72 -20.55
CA GLU A 30 10.26 -3.83 -21.33
C GLU A 30 11.35 -4.28 -20.36
N THR A 31 11.72 -5.56 -20.46
CA THR A 31 12.91 -6.09 -19.81
C THR A 31 14.10 -5.48 -20.54
N LEU A 32 14.43 -4.25 -20.17
CA LEU A 32 15.61 -3.56 -20.68
C LEU A 32 16.85 -4.22 -20.08
N GLY A 33 17.42 -5.11 -20.89
CA GLY A 33 18.84 -5.42 -20.87
C GLY A 33 19.28 -6.27 -19.69
N ALA A 34 19.46 -7.56 -19.97
CA ALA A 34 20.63 -8.26 -19.44
C ALA A 34 21.89 -7.52 -19.92
N GLY A 35 22.30 -6.52 -19.13
CA GLY A 35 23.60 -5.87 -19.21
C GLY A 35 24.41 -6.35 -18.02
N GLU A 36 25.18 -7.40 -18.24
CA GLU A 36 26.34 -7.71 -17.41
C GLU A 36 27.37 -6.60 -17.63
N ASP A 37 27.33 -5.56 -16.79
CA ASP A 37 28.45 -4.63 -16.64
C ASP A 37 28.92 -4.67 -15.19
N GLU A 38 29.94 -5.50 -15.01
CA GLU A 38 30.94 -5.52 -13.96
C GLU A 38 31.37 -4.14 -13.44
N ALA A 39 31.94 -4.17 -12.24
CA ALA A 39 32.85 -3.17 -11.68
C ALA A 39 32.25 -1.81 -11.27
N GLY A 40 31.65 -1.82 -10.07
CA GLY A 40 31.39 -0.61 -9.31
C GLY A 40 31.45 -0.87 -7.82
N SER A 41 32.65 -1.18 -7.30
CA SER A 41 33.01 -1.00 -5.89
C SER A 41 32.87 0.48 -5.51
N ARG A 42 31.64 0.99 -5.51
CA ARG A 42 31.30 2.34 -5.10
C ARG A 42 30.91 2.26 -3.64
N ASP A 43 31.86 2.70 -2.83
CA ASP A 43 31.59 3.30 -1.54
C ASP A 43 31.06 2.34 -0.47
N ARG A 44 31.96 1.47 0.03
CA ARG A 44 31.77 0.79 1.32
C ARG A 44 32.17 1.70 2.48
N THR A 45 31.77 2.97 2.43
CA THR A 45 31.60 3.73 3.67
C THR A 45 30.50 3.01 4.44
N PRO A 46 30.69 2.64 5.72
CA PRO A 46 29.61 2.12 6.53
C PRO A 46 28.52 3.20 6.60
N ARG A 47 27.55 3.14 5.69
CA ARG A 47 26.36 3.95 5.77
C ARG A 47 25.70 3.46 7.05
N GLY A 48 25.69 4.33 8.07
CA GLY A 48 24.99 4.04 9.30
C GLY A 48 23.57 3.56 8.97
N PRO A 49 22.97 2.71 9.81
CA PRO A 49 21.72 2.04 9.48
C PRO A 49 20.70 3.05 8.95
N ILE A 50 20.27 2.90 7.70
CA ILE A 50 19.28 3.79 7.10
C ILE A 50 17.99 3.56 7.87
N ARG A 51 17.43 4.65 8.40
CA ARG A 51 16.20 4.63 9.18
C ARG A 51 15.20 5.63 8.62
N SER A 52 13.98 5.16 8.40
CA SER A 52 12.86 5.98 7.95
C SER A 52 11.93 6.25 9.14
N LEU A 53 11.41 7.48 9.21
CA LEU A 53 10.43 7.86 10.22
C LEU A 53 9.04 7.83 9.59
N VAL A 54 8.15 7.01 10.14
CA VAL A 54 6.83 6.74 9.57
C VAL A 54 5.77 7.18 10.54
N HIS A 55 4.75 7.87 10.05
CA HIS A 55 3.57 8.17 10.84
C HIS A 55 2.53 7.04 10.70
N VAL A 56 2.16 6.43 11.82
CA VAL A 56 1.10 5.42 11.91
C VAL A 56 -0.10 6.03 12.60
N SER A 57 -1.27 5.90 11.98
CA SER A 57 -2.54 6.42 12.49
C SER A 57 -3.67 5.40 12.30
N GLY A 58 -4.86 5.71 12.83
CA GLY A 58 -6.04 4.84 12.72
C GLY A 58 -6.18 3.85 13.89
N ALA A 59 -6.72 2.67 13.61
CA ALA A 59 -7.09 1.66 14.60
C ALA A 59 -5.89 0.79 15.05
N VAL A 60 -4.85 1.44 15.58
CA VAL A 60 -3.68 0.81 16.21
C VAL A 60 -3.61 1.16 17.70
N ALA A 61 -2.87 0.38 18.49
CA ALA A 61 -2.79 0.59 19.93
C ALA A 61 -2.08 1.91 20.31
N GLU A 62 -0.99 2.24 19.61
CA GLU A 62 -0.16 3.42 19.87
C GLU A 62 0.09 4.22 18.57
N PRO A 63 -0.86 5.07 18.15
CA PRO A 63 -0.67 5.96 17.01
C PRO A 63 0.47 6.95 17.24
N GLY A 64 1.25 7.27 16.21
CA GLY A 64 2.38 8.18 16.36
C GLY A 64 3.46 8.02 15.30
N LEU A 65 4.67 8.45 15.62
CA LEU A 65 5.84 8.28 14.76
C LEU A 65 6.62 7.05 15.21
N VAL A 66 6.93 6.17 14.28
CA VAL A 66 7.75 4.97 14.51
C VAL A 66 8.99 5.01 13.61
N VAL A 67 10.09 4.46 14.12
CA VAL A 67 11.34 4.35 13.37
C VAL A 67 11.43 2.96 12.77
N LEU A 68 11.61 2.89 11.45
CA LEU A 68 11.83 1.67 10.70
C LEU A 68 13.29 1.53 10.27
N ALA A 69 13.74 0.29 10.12
CA ALA A 69 14.99 -0.02 9.44
C ALA A 69 14.76 -0.20 7.94
N GLU A 70 15.83 -0.08 7.15
CA GLU A 70 15.80 -0.44 5.74
C GLU A 70 15.31 -1.88 5.54
N GLY A 71 14.31 -2.05 4.67
CA GLY A 71 13.69 -3.35 4.39
C GLY A 71 12.50 -3.72 5.29
N ASP A 72 12.23 -2.94 6.35
CA ASP A 72 11.00 -3.10 7.14
C ASP A 72 9.77 -2.84 6.23
N ARG A 73 8.70 -3.61 6.49
CA ARG A 73 7.43 -3.56 5.75
C ARG A 73 6.35 -2.85 6.57
N VAL A 74 5.20 -2.62 5.95
CA VAL A 74 4.02 -2.03 6.63
C VAL A 74 3.63 -2.84 7.88
N ALA A 75 3.75 -4.16 7.85
CA ALA A 75 3.52 -5.02 9.02
C ALA A 75 4.41 -4.64 10.23
N ASP A 76 5.68 -4.31 9.98
CA ASP A 76 6.64 -3.95 11.04
C ASP A 76 6.30 -2.58 11.64
N ALA A 77 5.82 -1.64 10.81
CA ALA A 77 5.32 -0.35 11.27
C ALA A 77 4.13 -0.51 12.24
N ILE A 78 3.17 -1.37 11.88
CA ILE A 78 1.99 -1.66 12.70
C ILE A 78 2.39 -2.36 14.00
N ALA A 79 3.31 -3.32 13.94
CA ALA A 79 3.83 -3.99 15.13
C ALA A 79 4.50 -3.01 16.10
N ARG A 80 5.30 -2.07 15.58
CA ARG A 80 5.94 -1.00 16.38
C ARG A 80 4.95 0.02 16.92
N ALA A 81 3.80 0.20 16.28
CA ALA A 81 2.68 0.98 16.79
C ALA A 81 1.80 0.20 17.79
N GLY A 82 2.31 -0.89 18.37
CA GLY A 82 1.63 -1.71 19.37
C GLY A 82 0.60 -2.69 18.81
N GLY A 83 0.59 -2.90 17.49
CA GLY A 83 -0.37 -3.76 16.82
C GLY A 83 -1.74 -3.11 16.61
N VAL A 84 -2.67 -3.88 16.07
CA VAL A 84 -4.00 -3.40 15.67
C VAL A 84 -5.02 -3.55 16.79
N LEU A 85 -6.04 -2.68 16.80
CA LEU A 85 -7.21 -2.86 17.64
C LEU A 85 -8.12 -3.96 17.06
N ALA A 86 -8.95 -4.59 17.92
CA ALA A 86 -9.78 -5.74 17.53
C ALA A 86 -10.76 -5.48 16.38
N PHE A 87 -11.12 -4.22 16.15
CA PHE A 87 -12.04 -3.80 15.09
C PHE A 87 -11.32 -3.20 13.87
N ALA A 88 -9.98 -3.27 13.81
CA ALA A 88 -9.24 -2.81 12.65
C ALA A 88 -9.48 -3.72 11.44
N ASP A 89 -9.70 -3.13 10.27
CA ASP A 89 -9.81 -3.86 9.01
C ASP A 89 -8.48 -3.83 8.27
N LEU A 90 -7.83 -5.00 8.18
CA LEU A 90 -6.55 -5.16 7.49
C LEU A 90 -6.71 -5.62 6.04
N SER A 91 -7.92 -5.95 5.60
CA SER A 91 -8.15 -6.40 4.21
C SER A 91 -7.88 -5.30 3.18
N ALA A 92 -7.95 -4.03 3.61
CA ALA A 92 -7.70 -2.86 2.78
C ALA A 92 -6.21 -2.44 2.70
N ILE A 93 -5.30 -3.14 3.38
CA ILE A 93 -3.88 -2.75 3.49
C ILE A 93 -2.97 -3.90 3.04
N ASN A 94 -1.98 -3.59 2.20
CA ASN A 94 -0.92 -4.54 1.88
C ASN A 94 0.15 -4.53 2.98
N LEU A 95 0.06 -5.47 3.92
CA LEU A 95 1.03 -5.61 5.01
C LEU A 95 2.44 -5.97 4.54
N ALA A 96 2.58 -6.53 3.33
CA ALA A 96 3.86 -6.87 2.75
C ALA A 96 4.50 -5.70 2.02
N ASP A 97 3.87 -4.54 1.91
CA ASP A 97 4.48 -3.44 1.15
C ASP A 97 5.75 -2.92 1.84
N SER A 98 6.76 -2.56 1.05
CA SER A 98 8.02 -2.03 1.56
C SER A 98 7.87 -0.55 1.89
N VAL A 99 8.43 -0.12 3.02
CA VAL A 99 8.44 1.30 3.37
C VAL A 99 9.81 1.89 3.03
N SER A 100 9.89 2.64 1.94
CA SER A 100 11.11 3.30 1.44
C SER A 100 11.08 4.80 1.63
#